data_AF-A0A8C5C951-F1
#
_entry.id   AF-A0A8C5C951-F1
#
_cell.length_a   1.000
_cell.length_b   1.000
_cell.length_c   1.000
_cell.angle_alpha   90.00
_cell.angle_beta   90.00
_cell.angle_gamma   90.00
#
_symmetry.space_group_name_H-M   'P 1'
#
loop_
_entity.id
_entity.type
_entity.pdbx_description
1 polymer ?
#
loop_
_entity_poly.entity_id
_entity_poly.type
_entity_poly.pdbx_seq_one_letter_code
_entity_poly.pdbx_strand_id
1 'polypeptide(L)' 'MTEEELYTTYKGVYLPKVVHFRESLKYYEEFSFRPDDILIVTYPKSGKSSPGRSVEVNGKWKQKKY' A
#
# COMPACT_ATOMS: atom_id res chain seq x y z
N MET A 1 16.84 -0.39 -15.85
CA MET A 1 16.08 0.40 -14.87
C MET A 1 16.91 0.52 -13.61
N THR A 2 17.32 1.73 -13.26
CA THR A 2 18.06 2.01 -12.02
C THR A 2 17.10 2.42 -10.91
N GLU A 3 17.58 2.44 -9.66
CA GLU A 3 16.76 2.83 -8.51
C GLU A 3 16.28 4.29 -8.63
N GLU A 4 17.14 5.17 -9.13
CA GLU A 4 16.81 6.58 -9.36
C GLU A 4 15.75 6.76 -10.44
N GLU A 5 15.62 5.84 -11.38
CA GLU A 5 14.55 5.87 -12.39
C GLU A 5 13.20 5.42 -11.80
N LEU A 6 13.21 4.54 -10.80
CA LEU A 6 12.01 3.92 -10.22
C LEU A 6 11.45 4.68 -9.02
N TYR A 7 12.30 5.32 -8.23
CA TYR A 7 11.91 5.90 -6.95
C TYR A 7 12.26 7.38 -6.84
N THR A 8 11.48 8.07 -6.02
CA THR A 8 11.80 9.41 -5.52
C THR A 8 11.80 9.38 -4.00
N THR A 9 12.65 10.19 -3.39
CA THR A 9 12.62 10.38 -1.93
C THR A 9 11.70 11.55 -1.59
N TYR A 10 10.78 11.34 -0.65
CA TYR A 10 9.90 12.38 -0.13
C TYR A 10 9.89 12.31 1.39
N LYS A 11 10.31 13.40 2.05
CA LYS A 11 10.47 13.49 3.51
C LYS A 11 11.26 12.30 4.11
N GLY A 12 12.30 11.84 3.40
CA GLY A 12 13.16 10.73 3.80
C GLY A 12 12.63 9.32 3.47
N VAL A 13 11.47 9.20 2.80
CA VAL A 13 10.86 7.91 2.43
C VAL A 13 10.94 7.69 0.92
N TYR A 14 11.31 6.49 0.50
CA TYR A 14 11.29 6.09 -0.91
C TYR A 14 9.86 5.82 -1.40
N LEU A 15 9.45 6.51 -2.46
CA LEU A 15 8.14 6.41 -3.09
C LEU A 15 8.29 5.99 -4.57
N PRO A 16 7.53 4.98 -5.04
CA PRO A 16 7.54 4.61 -6.46
C PRO A 16 7.04 5.73 -7.37
N LYS A 17 7.85 6.15 -8.35
CA LYS A 17 7.50 7.20 -9.33
C LYS A 17 6.32 6.85 -10.23
N VAL A 18 6.05 5.56 -10.41
CA VAL A 18 4.95 5.05 -11.24
C VAL A 18 3.56 5.41 -10.71
N VAL A 19 3.43 5.65 -9.40
CA VAL A 19 2.14 5.96 -8.75
C VAL A 19 2.15 7.24 -7.91
N HIS A 20 3.32 7.80 -7.60
CA HIS A 20 3.45 9.06 -6.85
C HIS A 20 4.07 10.16 -7.70
N PHE A 21 3.23 11.09 -8.14
CA PHE A 21 3.61 12.29 -8.88
C PHE A 21 3.68 13.52 -7.96
N ARG A 22 4.39 14.58 -8.36
CA ARG A 22 4.54 15.79 -7.55
C ARG A 22 3.20 16.41 -7.16
N GLU A 23 2.24 16.40 -8.07
CA GLU A 23 0.89 16.92 -7.89
C GLU A 23 0.12 16.11 -6.84
N SER A 24 0.27 14.78 -6.83
CA SER A 24 -0.34 13.91 -5.82
C SER A 24 0.24 14.13 -4.43
N LEU A 25 1.53 14.45 -4.33
CA LEU A 25 2.18 14.77 -3.05
C LEU A 25 1.75 16.14 -2.53
N LYS A 26 1.57 17.13 -3.41
CA LYS A 26 1.00 18.42 -3.05
C LYS A 26 -0.42 18.26 -2.52
N TYR A 27 -1.25 17.48 -3.22
CA TYR A 27 -2.61 17.17 -2.76
C TYR A 27 -2.63 16.47 -1.41
N TYR A 28 -1.71 15.53 -1.16
CA TYR A 28 -1.56 14.87 0.15
C TYR A 28 -1.30 15.87 1.28
N GLU A 29 -0.48 16.91 1.05
CA GLU A 29 -0.22 17.94 2.06
C GLU A 29 -1.40 18.88 2.31
N GLU A 30 -2.17 19.17 1.26
CA GLU A 30 -3.32 20.09 1.30
C GLU A 30 -4.64 19.36 1.60
N PHE A 31 -4.60 18.02 1.75
CA PHE A 31 -5.79 17.20 1.94
C PHE A 31 -6.50 17.58 3.24
N SER A 32 -7.79 17.91 3.12
CA SER A 32 -8.64 18.27 4.26
C SER A 32 -9.55 17.10 4.61
N PHE A 33 -9.35 16.53 5.80
CA PHE A 33 -10.22 15.49 6.34
C PHE A 33 -11.57 16.08 6.76
N ARG A 34 -12.62 15.30 6.59
CA ARG A 34 -13.91 15.52 7.24
C ARG A 34 -13.91 14.87 8.62
N PRO A 35 -14.75 15.34 9.56
CA PRO A 35 -14.80 14.78 10.91
C PRO A 35 -15.14 13.28 10.98
N ASP A 36 -15.82 12.77 9.96
CA ASP A 36 -16.32 11.41 9.84
C ASP A 36 -15.47 10.51 8.92
N ASP A 37 -14.35 11.01 8.39
CA ASP A 37 -13.47 10.21 7.55
C ASP A 37 -12.79 9.09 8.37
N ILE A 38 -12.71 7.90 7.78
CA ILE A 38 -12.02 6.74 8.36
C ILE A 38 -10.78 6.44 7.51
N LEU A 39 -9.62 6.37 8.17
CA LEU A 39 -8.35 6.07 7.52
C LEU A 39 -7.96 4.61 7.70
N ILE A 40 -7.59 3.97 6.60
CA ILE A 40 -6.96 2.66 6.60
C ILE A 40 -5.50 2.87 6.20
N VAL A 41 -4.60 2.78 7.18
CA VAL A 41 -3.16 2.96 6.98
C VAL A 41 -2.47 1.60 7.10
N THR A 42 -1.76 1.19 6.05
CA THR A 42 -1.10 -0.13 5.99
C THR A 42 0.28 0.01 5.37
N TYR A 43 1.27 -0.69 5.91
CA TYR A 43 2.53 -0.89 5.19
C TYR A 43 2.28 -1.83 3.98
N PRO A 44 2.84 -1.54 2.79
CA PRO A 44 2.64 -2.39 1.62
C PRO A 44 2.82 -3.87 1.94
N LYS A 45 1.87 -4.69 1.49
CA LYS A 45 1.81 -6.16 1.69
C LYS A 45 1.44 -6.63 3.11
N SER A 46 1.19 -5.76 4.09
CA SER A 46 0.73 -6.19 5.42
C SER A 46 -0.69 -6.79 5.42
N GLY A 47 -1.54 -6.35 4.50
CA GLY A 47 -2.94 -6.80 4.37
C GLY A 47 -3.19 -7.91 3.35
N LYS A 48 -2.23 -8.83 3.10
CA LYS A 48 -2.31 -9.98 2.16
C LYS A 48 -3.58 -10.00 1.27
N SER A 49 -3.53 -9.39 0.08
CA SER A 49 -4.33 -9.87 -1.06
C SER A 49 -3.69 -11.17 -1.58
N SER A 50 -3.66 -12.20 -0.73
CA SER A 50 -3.20 -13.51 -1.17
C SER A 50 -4.23 -14.03 -2.19
N PRO A 51 -3.82 -14.44 -3.40
CA PRO A 51 -4.72 -15.09 -4.36
C PRO A 51 -5.29 -16.42 -3.84
N GLY A 52 -4.92 -16.82 -2.62
CA GLY A 52 -5.66 -17.79 -1.85
C GLY A 52 -5.91 -17.32 -0.42
N ARG A 53 -7.16 -17.40 0.01
CA ARG A 53 -7.50 -17.33 1.43
C ARG A 53 -6.86 -18.56 2.10
N SER A 54 -6.02 -18.35 3.10
CA SER A 54 -5.59 -19.45 3.96
C SER A 54 -6.77 -19.79 4.86
N VAL A 55 -7.26 -21.02 4.77
CA VAL A 55 -8.35 -21.52 5.60
C VAL A 55 -7.81 -22.65 6.46
N GLU A 56 -8.21 -22.66 7.72
CA GLU A 56 -7.96 -23.79 8.60
C GLU A 56 -9.04 -24.86 8.36
N VAL A 57 -8.62 -26.09 8.07
CA VAL A 57 -9.51 -27.24 7.95
C VAL A 57 -8.93 -28.36 8.78
N ASN A 58 -9.64 -28.78 9.83
CA ASN A 58 -9.24 -29.84 10.76
C ASN A 58 -7.83 -29.62 11.37
N GLY A 59 -7.56 -28.42 11.88
CA GLY A 59 -6.28 -28.11 12.53
C GLY A 59 -5.09 -27.97 11.56
N LYS A 60 -5.33 -27.95 10.24
CA LYS A 60 -4.29 -27.77 9.22
C LYS A 60 -4.56 -26.56 8.35
N TRP A 61 -3.56 -25.70 8.20
CA TRP A 61 -3.60 -24.56 7.30
C TRP A 61 -3.54 -25.01 5.85
N LYS A 62 -4.54 -24.64 5.06
CA LYS A 62 -4.58 -24.89 3.62
C LYS A 62 -4.69 -23.59 2.84
N GLN A 63 -3.87 -23.45 1.80
CA GLN A 63 -4.03 -22.37 0.82
C GLN A 63 -5.10 -22.79 -0.19
N LYS A 64 -6.22 -22.06 -0.23
CA LYS A 64 -7.26 -22.28 -1.25
C LYS A 64 -6.95 -21.41 -2.47
N LYS A 65 -6.40 -21.98 -3.54
CA LYS A 65 -6.36 -21.33 -4.86
C LYS A 65 -7.74 -21.46 -5.50
N TYR A 66 -8.31 -20.36 -5.98
CA TYR A 66 -9.43 -20.39 -6.92
C TYR A 66 -8.90 -20.66 -8.32
#